data_AF-A0A1Y3NCI4-F1
#
_entry.id   AF-A0A1Y3NCI4-F1
#
_cell.length_a   1.000
_cell.length_b   1.000
_cell.length_c   1.000
_cell.angle_alpha   90.00
_cell.angle_beta   90.00
_cell.angle_gamma   90.00
#
_symmetry.space_group_name_H-M   'P 1'
#
loop_
_entity.id
_entity.type
_entity.pdbx_description
1 polymer ?
#
loop_
_entity_poly.entity_id
_entity_poly.type
_entity_poly.pdbx_seq_one_letter_code
_entity_poly.pdbx_strand_id
1 'polypeptide(L)'
;LFDYDFGDIYISNSNFTDISNCNNDYVCFNTNDNEMINLHDESNITISNTDFLNIYGFTGFRVGKKCYINIEESNFRYISLEEGFIIFDTIDVERYGVYEISDTLFYSFISYSGVILTVYDITSLSQVNFNRCIFKENIVTYNGAIVYSISENAKDFIKFNNCTFEDNFAEL
;
A
#
# COMPACT_ATOMS: atom_id res chain seq x y z
N LEU A 1 -9.35 5.87 6.38
CA LEU A 1 -9.13 7.34 6.42
C LEU A 1 -9.90 8.04 5.31
N PHE A 2 -9.84 7.53 4.08
CA PHE A 2 -10.65 8.00 2.95
C PHE A 2 -11.50 6.85 2.41
N ASP A 3 -12.78 7.11 2.17
CA ASP A 3 -13.72 6.20 1.51
C ASP A 3 -14.47 7.01 0.44
N TYR A 4 -14.35 6.60 -0.83
CA TYR A 4 -14.72 7.47 -1.95
C TYR A 4 -15.32 6.71 -3.14
N ASP A 5 -16.58 7.03 -3.45
CA ASP A 5 -17.40 6.30 -4.41
C ASP A 5 -17.05 6.57 -5.88
N PHE A 6 -16.75 7.82 -6.26
CA PHE A 6 -16.41 8.18 -7.64
C PHE A 6 -15.71 9.54 -7.73
N GLY A 7 -14.70 9.65 -8.61
CA GLY A 7 -14.06 10.91 -9.00
C GLY A 7 -12.56 10.98 -8.73
N ASP A 8 -12.00 12.17 -8.92
CA ASP A 8 -10.57 12.43 -8.74
C ASP A 8 -10.31 13.11 -7.39
N ILE A 9 -9.49 12.46 -6.56
CA ILE A 9 -9.06 12.96 -5.26
C ILE A 9 -7.64 13.50 -5.37
N TYR A 10 -7.42 14.70 -4.83
CA TYR A 10 -6.10 15.33 -4.77
C TYR A 10 -5.76 15.66 -3.32
N ILE A 11 -4.73 14.97 -2.79
CA ILE A 11 -4.14 15.23 -1.49
C ILE A 11 -2.76 15.81 -1.75
N SER A 12 -2.48 17.00 -1.22
CA SER A 12 -1.15 17.56 -1.33
C SER A 12 -0.76 18.38 -0.12
N ASN A 13 0.54 18.49 0.16
CA ASN A 13 1.10 19.35 1.21
C ASN A 13 0.40 19.14 2.57
N SER A 14 0.10 17.88 2.87
CA SER A 14 -0.74 17.48 4.01
C SER A 14 0.05 16.62 4.98
N ASN A 15 -0.48 16.49 6.20
CA ASN A 15 0.10 15.62 7.23
C ASN A 15 -1.02 14.86 7.95
N PHE A 16 -0.92 13.54 7.97
CA PHE A 16 -1.83 12.61 8.61
C PHE A 16 -1.09 11.85 9.70
N THR A 17 -1.43 12.11 10.96
CA THR A 17 -0.69 11.57 12.11
C THR A 17 -1.61 10.86 13.09
N ASP A 18 -1.10 9.82 13.74
CA ASP A 18 -1.73 9.14 14.88
C ASP A 18 -3.15 8.63 14.59
N ILE A 19 -3.30 7.98 13.43
CA ILE A 19 -4.57 7.40 12.99
C ILE A 19 -4.58 5.93 13.35
N SER A 20 -5.51 5.52 14.20
CA SER A 20 -5.78 4.12 14.46
C SER A 20 -7.18 3.78 13.99
N ASN A 21 -7.27 2.89 13.00
CA ASN A 21 -8.51 2.27 12.56
C ASN A 21 -8.79 0.96 13.32
N CYS A 22 -8.11 0.74 14.45
CA CYS A 22 -8.20 -0.48 15.24
C CYS A 22 -8.72 -0.14 16.66
N ASN A 23 -9.45 -1.07 17.27
CA ASN A 23 -9.91 -0.89 18.66
C ASN A 23 -8.71 -0.78 19.61
N ASN A 24 -8.92 -0.12 20.77
CA ASN A 24 -7.96 0.42 21.76
C ASN A 24 -6.72 -0.40 22.16
N ASP A 25 -6.53 -1.63 21.69
CA ASP A 25 -5.43 -2.53 22.03
C ASP A 25 -4.44 -2.77 20.88
N TYR A 26 -4.40 -1.91 19.85
CA TYR A 26 -3.54 -2.08 18.66
C TYR A 26 -3.77 -3.40 17.89
N VAL A 27 -4.86 -4.11 18.21
CA VAL A 27 -5.30 -5.32 17.51
C VAL A 27 -6.43 -4.93 16.58
N CYS A 28 -6.15 -4.98 15.28
CA CYS A 28 -7.12 -4.78 14.23
C CYS A 28 -7.94 -6.07 14.12
N PHE A 29 -9.16 -6.07 14.67
CA PHE A 29 -10.08 -7.16 14.37
C PHE A 29 -10.63 -6.95 12.97
N ASN A 30 -10.75 -8.06 12.24
CA ASN A 30 -11.17 -8.17 10.85
C ASN A 30 -12.59 -7.63 10.61
N THR A 31 -12.75 -6.30 10.67
CA THR A 31 -13.92 -5.57 10.22
C THR A 31 -13.56 -4.99 8.87
N ASN A 32 -14.38 -5.28 7.86
CA ASN A 32 -14.17 -5.00 6.43
C ASN A 32 -14.01 -3.51 6.05
N ASP A 33 -13.79 -2.61 7.01
CA ASP A 33 -13.81 -1.14 6.88
C ASP A 33 -12.55 -0.47 7.49
N ASN A 34 -11.44 -1.19 7.60
CA ASN A 34 -10.22 -0.72 8.28
C ASN A 34 -9.09 -0.34 7.33
N GLU A 35 -9.42 0.17 6.15
CA GLU A 35 -8.45 0.62 5.15
C GLU A 35 -8.01 2.08 5.39
N MET A 36 -6.75 2.38 5.08
CA MET A 36 -6.32 3.78 5.03
C MET A 36 -7.07 4.50 3.90
N ILE A 37 -7.05 3.93 2.69
CA ILE A 37 -7.71 4.50 1.52
C ILE A 37 -8.55 3.40 0.85
N ASN A 38 -9.85 3.62 0.77
CA ASN A 38 -10.79 2.80 0.03
C ASN A 38 -11.32 3.60 -1.18
N LEU A 39 -10.96 3.16 -2.39
CA LEU A 39 -11.42 3.74 -3.65
C LEU A 39 -12.36 2.77 -4.34
N HIS A 40 -13.55 3.22 -4.72
CA HIS A 40 -14.48 2.43 -5.55
C HIS A 40 -14.16 2.60 -7.04
N ASP A 41 -14.82 1.81 -7.89
CA ASP A 41 -14.57 1.71 -9.32
C ASP A 41 -14.40 3.07 -10.03
N GLU A 42 -13.43 3.15 -10.95
CA GLU A 42 -13.15 4.30 -11.80
C GLU A 42 -12.78 5.59 -11.04
N SER A 43 -12.33 5.46 -9.78
CA SER A 43 -11.83 6.56 -8.97
C SER A 43 -10.31 6.71 -9.09
N ASN A 44 -9.82 7.95 -9.07
CA ASN A 44 -8.39 8.22 -9.10
C ASN A 44 -7.97 9.01 -7.85
N ILE A 45 -6.75 8.76 -7.38
CA ILE A 45 -6.16 9.56 -6.31
C ILE A 45 -4.75 9.98 -6.70
N THR A 46 -4.45 11.24 -6.45
CA THR A 46 -3.09 11.78 -6.47
C THR A 46 -2.72 12.27 -5.09
N ILE A 47 -1.60 11.77 -4.57
CA ILE A 47 -1.03 12.15 -3.28
C ILE A 47 0.37 12.71 -3.55
N SER A 48 0.61 13.97 -3.19
CA SER A 48 1.92 14.60 -3.40
C SER A 48 2.42 15.37 -2.18
N ASN A 49 3.73 15.35 -1.93
CA ASN A 49 4.35 16.09 -0.82
C ASN A 49 3.59 15.95 0.51
N THR A 50 3.26 14.71 0.89
CA THR A 50 2.38 14.43 2.02
C THR A 50 3.06 13.47 2.99
N ASP A 51 2.87 13.73 4.29
CA ASP A 51 3.36 12.89 5.38
C ASP A 51 2.23 12.04 5.96
N PHE A 52 2.50 10.74 6.11
CA PHE A 52 1.70 9.78 6.85
C PHE A 52 2.56 9.20 7.98
N LEU A 53 2.12 9.36 9.22
CA LEU A 53 2.91 9.05 10.41
C LEU A 53 2.07 8.31 11.46
N ASN A 54 2.60 7.23 12.04
CA ASN A 54 1.94 6.49 13.13
C ASN A 54 0.51 6.05 12.75
N ILE A 55 0.39 5.27 11.68
CA ILE A 55 -0.91 4.80 11.19
C ILE A 55 -1.05 3.30 11.44
N TYR A 56 -2.16 2.92 12.05
CA TYR A 56 -2.50 1.55 12.40
C TYR A 56 -3.80 1.18 11.70
N GLY A 57 -3.79 0.10 10.94
CA GLY A 57 -4.96 -0.33 10.16
C GLY A 57 -4.83 -1.77 9.68
N PHE A 58 -5.79 -2.19 8.87
CA PHE A 58 -5.78 -3.53 8.30
C PHE A 58 -5.02 -3.55 6.97
N THR A 59 -5.35 -2.63 6.06
CA THR A 59 -4.73 -2.50 4.73
C THR A 59 -4.50 -1.03 4.38
N GLY A 60 -3.46 -0.74 3.60
CA GLY A 60 -3.19 0.61 3.11
C GLY A 60 -4.23 1.05 2.07
N PHE A 61 -4.20 0.43 0.91
CA PHE A 61 -5.08 0.69 -0.22
C PHE A 61 -6.00 -0.50 -0.50
N ARG A 62 -7.30 -0.22 -0.59
CA ARG A 62 -8.28 -1.07 -1.24
C ARG A 62 -8.85 -0.31 -2.42
N VAL A 63 -8.74 -0.90 -3.60
CA VAL A 63 -9.07 -0.23 -4.85
C VAL A 63 -10.02 -1.09 -5.69
N GLY A 64 -11.09 -0.46 -6.17
CA GLY A 64 -12.00 -0.99 -7.16
C GLY A 64 -11.38 -1.00 -8.56
N LYS A 65 -12.18 -1.37 -9.55
CA LYS A 65 -11.77 -1.54 -10.95
C LYS A 65 -11.29 -0.23 -11.55
N LYS A 66 -10.24 -0.31 -12.38
CA LYS A 66 -9.74 0.80 -13.22
C LYS A 66 -9.38 2.06 -12.42
N CYS A 67 -9.02 1.90 -11.15
CA CYS A 67 -8.51 3.03 -10.38
C CYS A 67 -7.07 3.37 -10.80
N TYR A 68 -6.75 4.65 -10.80
CA TYR A 68 -5.38 5.13 -10.96
C TYR A 68 -4.90 5.85 -9.70
N ILE A 69 -3.78 5.39 -9.17
CA ILE A 69 -3.20 5.85 -7.91
C ILE A 69 -1.82 6.42 -8.24
N ASN A 70 -1.65 7.71 -8.03
CA ASN A 70 -0.36 8.38 -8.16
C ASN A 70 0.11 8.88 -6.80
N ILE A 71 1.31 8.49 -6.38
CA ILE A 71 1.92 8.94 -5.13
C ILE A 71 3.32 9.47 -5.43
N GLU A 72 3.59 10.72 -5.09
CA GLU A 72 4.88 11.35 -5.34
C GLU A 72 5.39 12.14 -4.15
N GLU A 73 6.72 12.19 -3.99
CA GLU A 73 7.42 13.06 -3.03
C GLU A 73 6.87 12.96 -1.60
N SER A 74 6.37 11.79 -1.20
CA SER A 74 5.64 11.60 0.06
C SER A 74 6.41 10.71 1.03
N ASN A 75 6.03 10.74 2.31
CA ASN A 75 6.66 9.89 3.32
C ASN A 75 5.60 9.12 4.09
N PHE A 76 5.80 7.81 4.20
CA PHE A 76 5.04 6.93 5.05
C PHE A 76 5.97 6.37 6.12
N ARG A 77 5.66 6.65 7.39
CA ARG A 77 6.54 6.38 8.53
C ARG A 77 5.79 5.74 9.69
N TYR A 78 6.35 4.69 10.27
CA TYR A 78 5.78 3.98 11.43
C TYR A 78 4.35 3.52 11.16
N ILE A 79 4.19 2.75 10.09
CA ILE A 79 2.89 2.28 9.60
C ILE A 79 2.75 0.80 9.95
N SER A 80 1.68 0.42 10.65
CA SER A 80 1.39 -0.97 11.02
C SER A 80 0.12 -1.42 10.33
N LEU A 81 0.25 -2.34 9.37
CA LEU A 81 -0.86 -2.86 8.57
C LEU A 81 -0.87 -4.37 8.65
N GLU A 82 -2.03 -4.97 8.89
CA GLU A 82 -2.14 -6.42 9.01
C GLU A 82 -1.80 -7.14 7.70
N GLU A 83 -2.41 -6.71 6.58
CA GLU A 83 -2.26 -7.36 5.27
C GLU A 83 -1.29 -6.64 4.31
N GLY A 84 -0.73 -5.50 4.74
CA GLY A 84 0.22 -4.70 3.98
C GLY A 84 -0.39 -3.47 3.31
N PHE A 85 0.45 -2.74 2.56
CA PHE A 85 0.07 -1.45 1.99
C PHE A 85 -0.75 -1.56 0.69
N ILE A 86 -0.34 -2.42 -0.24
CA ILE A 86 -1.05 -2.70 -1.49
C ILE A 86 -1.23 -4.21 -1.60
N ILE A 87 -2.44 -4.64 -1.98
CA ILE A 87 -2.75 -6.07 -2.15
C ILE A 87 -3.41 -6.28 -3.51
N PHE A 88 -2.92 -7.28 -4.25
CA PHE A 88 -3.64 -7.85 -5.38
C PHE A 88 -4.05 -9.28 -5.09
N ASP A 89 -5.35 -9.53 -5.22
CA ASP A 89 -5.93 -10.86 -5.26
C ASP A 89 -7.06 -10.88 -6.29
N THR A 90 -6.79 -11.48 -7.44
CA THR A 90 -7.76 -11.54 -8.55
C THR A 90 -8.78 -12.66 -8.41
N ILE A 91 -8.78 -13.43 -7.32
CA ILE A 91 -9.96 -14.20 -6.91
C ILE A 91 -11.13 -13.22 -6.69
N ASP A 92 -10.83 -12.01 -6.21
CA ASP A 92 -11.74 -10.88 -6.30
C ASP A 92 -11.56 -10.19 -7.67
N VAL A 93 -12.24 -10.72 -8.69
CA VAL A 93 -12.22 -10.23 -10.08
C VAL A 93 -12.61 -8.75 -10.24
N GLU A 94 -12.99 -8.09 -9.15
CA GLU A 94 -13.40 -6.71 -9.10
C GLU A 94 -12.30 -5.75 -8.63
N ARG A 95 -11.08 -6.23 -8.36
CA ARG A 95 -10.02 -5.38 -7.79
C ARG A 95 -8.76 -5.36 -8.66
N TYR A 96 -8.70 -4.37 -9.55
CA TYR A 96 -7.49 -4.08 -10.32
C TYR A 96 -7.29 -2.57 -10.45
N GLY A 97 -6.04 -2.13 -10.29
CA GLY A 97 -5.66 -0.73 -10.31
C GLY A 97 -4.23 -0.55 -10.74
N VAL A 98 -3.92 0.67 -11.16
CA VAL A 98 -2.57 1.07 -11.59
C VAL A 98 -2.00 2.01 -10.54
N TYR A 99 -0.81 1.67 -10.04
CA TYR A 99 -0.08 2.45 -9.06
C TYR A 99 1.21 2.98 -9.67
N GLU A 100 1.35 4.29 -9.72
CA GLU A 100 2.59 4.99 -10.02
C GLU A 100 3.08 5.66 -8.74
N ILE A 101 4.23 5.20 -8.23
CA ILE A 101 4.77 5.68 -6.97
C ILE A 101 6.19 6.16 -7.22
N SER A 102 6.47 7.42 -6.94
CA SER A 102 7.79 8.01 -7.16
C SER A 102 8.32 8.83 -6.00
N ASP A 103 9.64 8.87 -5.85
CA ASP A 103 10.36 9.75 -4.90
C ASP A 103 9.77 9.68 -3.48
N THR A 104 9.31 8.49 -3.08
CA THR A 104 8.55 8.27 -1.85
C THR A 104 9.35 7.40 -0.87
N LEU A 105 9.28 7.76 0.41
CA LEU A 105 9.90 7.02 1.51
C LEU A 105 8.86 6.10 2.18
N PHE A 106 9.22 4.82 2.30
CA PHE A 106 8.54 3.80 3.09
C PHE A 106 9.45 3.36 4.23
N TYR A 107 9.19 3.87 5.44
CA TYR A 107 10.07 3.71 6.58
C TYR A 107 9.36 3.08 7.78
N SER A 108 9.96 2.01 8.32
CA SER A 108 9.49 1.34 9.52
C SER A 108 8.02 0.91 9.41
N PHE A 109 7.68 0.28 8.28
CA PHE A 109 6.43 -0.44 8.17
C PHE A 109 6.51 -1.79 8.89
N ILE A 110 5.38 -2.23 9.45
CA ILE A 110 5.21 -3.54 10.07
C ILE A 110 3.96 -4.21 9.48
N SER A 111 4.09 -5.47 9.04
CA SER A 111 2.95 -6.30 8.62
C SER A 111 3.15 -7.78 8.88
N TYR A 112 2.11 -8.60 8.72
CA TYR A 112 2.25 -10.06 8.77
C TYR A 112 2.85 -10.64 7.49
N SER A 113 2.54 -10.07 6.32
CA SER A 113 3.09 -10.50 5.02
C SER A 113 3.19 -9.32 4.07
N GLY A 114 4.22 -9.28 3.23
CA GLY A 114 4.38 -8.30 2.13
C GLY A 114 4.09 -6.86 2.53
N VAL A 115 5.01 -6.21 3.24
CA VAL A 115 4.70 -4.95 3.94
C VAL A 115 4.21 -3.82 3.04
N ILE A 116 4.77 -3.73 1.83
CA ILE A 116 4.37 -2.73 0.84
C ILE A 116 3.47 -3.35 -0.22
N LEU A 117 3.78 -4.57 -0.66
CA LEU A 117 3.05 -5.21 -1.75
C LEU A 117 2.89 -6.71 -1.51
N THR A 118 1.64 -7.15 -1.48
CA THR A 118 1.25 -8.56 -1.43
C THR A 118 0.51 -8.94 -2.71
N VAL A 119 0.92 -10.03 -3.37
CA VAL A 119 0.37 -10.45 -4.67
C VAL A 119 0.00 -11.93 -4.63
N TYR A 120 -1.30 -12.20 -4.49
CA TYR A 120 -1.83 -13.56 -4.63
C TYR A 120 -2.03 -13.91 -6.10
N ASP A 121 -2.68 -13.02 -6.86
CA ASP A 121 -2.81 -13.12 -8.30
C ASP A 121 -2.95 -11.72 -8.94
N ILE A 122 -2.52 -11.57 -10.19
CA ILE A 122 -2.44 -10.28 -10.90
C ILE A 122 -2.65 -10.47 -12.40
N THR A 123 -3.39 -9.54 -13.02
CA THR A 123 -3.66 -9.54 -14.46
C THR A 123 -3.01 -8.35 -15.16
N SER A 124 -3.07 -8.33 -16.49
CA SER A 124 -2.59 -7.22 -17.31
C SER A 124 -3.35 -5.90 -17.13
N LEU A 125 -4.42 -5.89 -16.34
CA LEU A 125 -5.17 -4.68 -15.98
C LEU A 125 -4.62 -4.01 -14.71
N SER A 126 -3.74 -4.68 -13.98
CA SER A 126 -3.09 -4.15 -12.78
C SER A 126 -1.62 -3.87 -13.07
N GLN A 127 -1.08 -2.82 -12.47
CA GLN A 127 0.34 -2.50 -12.57
C GLN A 127 0.79 -1.73 -11.32
N VAL A 128 2.04 -1.96 -10.90
CA VAL A 128 2.69 -1.16 -9.87
C VAL A 128 4.10 -0.81 -10.31
N ASN A 129 4.39 0.49 -10.37
CA ASN A 129 5.74 0.97 -10.62
C ASN A 129 6.20 1.83 -9.45
N PHE A 130 7.31 1.42 -8.85
CA PHE A 130 8.06 2.22 -7.88
C PHE A 130 9.26 2.85 -8.57
N ASN A 131 9.41 4.16 -8.46
CA ASN A 131 10.46 4.92 -9.15
C ASN A 131 11.20 5.81 -8.14
N ARG A 132 12.50 5.59 -7.92
CA ARG A 132 13.31 6.38 -6.96
C ARG A 132 12.76 6.37 -5.53
N CYS A 133 12.08 5.28 -5.15
CA CYS A 133 11.58 5.12 -3.79
C CYS A 133 12.67 4.59 -2.85
N ILE A 134 12.50 4.85 -1.56
CA ILE A 134 13.36 4.32 -0.51
C ILE A 134 12.50 3.43 0.39
N PHE A 135 12.93 2.20 0.56
CA PHE A 135 12.33 1.22 1.47
C PHE A 135 13.33 0.95 2.59
N LYS A 136 13.03 1.40 3.80
CA LYS A 136 13.97 1.34 4.91
C LYS A 136 13.35 0.80 6.20
N GLU A 137 14.06 -0.10 6.87
CA GLU A 137 13.69 -0.61 8.21
C GLU A 137 12.28 -1.22 8.26
N ASN A 138 11.77 -1.76 7.15
CA ASN A 138 10.47 -2.39 7.14
C ASN A 138 10.59 -3.87 7.57
N ILE A 139 9.64 -4.30 8.41
CA ILE A 139 9.68 -5.58 9.11
C ILE A 139 8.40 -6.37 8.80
N VAL A 140 8.55 -7.65 8.51
CA VAL A 140 7.41 -8.55 8.27
C VAL A 140 7.52 -9.79 9.14
N THR A 141 6.41 -10.25 9.71
CA THR A 141 6.37 -11.43 10.60
C THR A 141 6.55 -12.77 9.89
N TYR A 142 6.25 -12.86 8.59
CA TYR A 142 6.34 -14.13 7.85
C TYR A 142 7.17 -14.05 6.56
N ASN A 143 6.64 -13.40 5.51
CA ASN A 143 7.25 -13.48 4.17
C ASN A 143 7.27 -12.14 3.45
N GLY A 144 8.34 -11.92 2.69
CA GLY A 144 8.45 -10.81 1.74
C GLY A 144 8.57 -9.46 2.42
N ALA A 145 9.76 -9.15 2.96
CA ALA A 145 10.05 -7.94 3.72
C ALA A 145 9.55 -6.63 3.06
N ILE A 146 9.46 -6.59 1.72
CA ILE A 146 8.85 -5.50 0.95
C ILE A 146 7.73 -6.02 0.06
N VAL A 147 8.04 -7.07 -0.73
CA VAL A 147 7.10 -7.71 -1.64
C VAL A 147 6.99 -9.19 -1.31
N TYR A 148 5.77 -9.69 -1.23
CA TYR A 148 5.46 -11.11 -1.26
C TYR A 148 4.58 -11.42 -2.47
N SER A 149 4.90 -12.47 -3.22
CA SER A 149 4.09 -12.90 -4.35
C SER A 149 4.09 -14.42 -4.49
N ILE A 150 2.91 -14.98 -4.73
CA ILE A 150 2.74 -16.35 -5.23
C ILE A 150 2.26 -16.39 -6.69
N SER A 151 1.97 -15.24 -7.29
CA SER A 151 1.60 -15.14 -8.70
C SER A 151 2.83 -15.24 -9.61
N GLU A 152 2.77 -16.10 -10.63
CA GLU A 152 3.82 -16.23 -11.65
C GLU A 152 3.91 -15.00 -12.58
N ASN A 153 2.82 -14.23 -12.67
CA ASN A 153 2.68 -13.07 -13.55
C ASN A 153 3.19 -11.76 -12.90
N ALA A 154 3.45 -11.76 -11.59
CA ALA A 154 3.86 -10.58 -10.83
C ALA A 154 5.05 -9.84 -11.45
N LYS A 155 6.03 -10.58 -11.96
CA LYS A 155 7.24 -10.04 -12.60
C LYS A 155 6.97 -9.17 -13.84
N ASP A 156 5.83 -9.34 -14.51
CA ASP A 156 5.52 -8.64 -15.75
C ASP A 156 4.86 -7.27 -15.47
N PHE A 157 4.27 -7.10 -14.28
CA PHE A 157 3.42 -5.95 -13.92
C PHE A 157 3.95 -5.14 -12.74
N ILE A 158 5.00 -5.61 -12.06
CA ILE A 158 5.57 -4.93 -10.90
C ILE A 158 7.01 -4.53 -11.22
N LYS A 159 7.31 -3.24 -11.09
CA LYS A 159 8.62 -2.68 -11.45
C LYS A 159 9.17 -1.83 -10.32
N PHE A 160 10.47 -2.01 -10.06
CA PHE A 160 11.25 -1.17 -9.17
C PHE A 160 12.38 -0.53 -9.96
N ASN A 161 12.31 0.77 -10.17
CA ASN A 161 13.28 1.52 -10.96
C ASN A 161 14.05 2.46 -10.05
N ASN A 162 15.38 2.28 -9.95
CA ASN A 162 16.27 3.12 -9.15
C ASN A 162 15.83 3.26 -7.67
N CYS A 163 15.25 2.21 -7.10
CA CYS A 163 14.83 2.20 -5.70
C CYS A 163 15.98 1.77 -4.79
N THR A 164 15.94 2.23 -3.54
CA THR A 164 16.88 1.83 -2.49
C THR A 164 16.18 0.94 -1.47
N PHE A 165 16.83 -0.15 -1.07
CA PHE A 165 16.34 -1.08 -0.06
C PHE A 165 17.39 -1.20 1.04
N GLU A 166 17.08 -0.75 2.24
CA GLU A 166 18.01 -0.67 3.37
C GLU A 166 17.38 -1.32 4.61
N ASP A 167 18.07 -2.29 5.21
CA ASP A 167 17.69 -2.87 6.52
C ASP A 167 16.23 -3.35 6.60
N ASN A 168 15.70 -3.98 5.54
CA ASN A 168 14.37 -4.58 5.55
C ASN A 168 14.48 -6.07 5.90
N PHE A 169 13.62 -6.56 6.79
CA PHE A 169 13.70 -7.92 7.32
C PHE A 169 12.36 -8.64 7.29
N ALA A 170 12.43 -9.95 7.04
CA ALA A 170 11.35 -10.87 7.37
C ALA A 170 11.82 -11.71 8.56
N GLU A 171 11.08 -11.66 9.65
CA GLU A 171 11.27 -12.54 10.80
C GLU A 171 10.42 -13.81 10.62
N LEU A 172 10.76 -14.89 11.31
CA LEU A 172 10.09 -16.20 11.25
C LEU A 172 9.56 -16.59 12.64
#